data_AF-A0A9E5TVP1-F1
#
_entry.id   AF-A0A9E5TVP1-F1
#
_cell.length_a   1.000
_cell.length_b   1.000
_cell.length_c   1.000
_cell.angle_alpha   90.00
_cell.angle_beta   90.00
_cell.angle_gamma   90.00
#
_symmetry.space_group_name_H-M   'P 1'
#
loop_
_entity.id
_entity.type
_entity.pdbx_description
1 polymer ?
#
loop_
_entity_poly.entity_id
_entity_poly.type
_entity_poly.pdbx_seq_one_letter_code
_entity_poly.pdbx_strand_id
1 'polypeptide(L)' 'MSSLTAYEVRPLDDEAKSRLLRRVAKERGLELSDAVLGYWLSRSHRSVRRLLDDLDAIDAEALRAQRIVTIPLLKDALGL' A
#
# COMPACT_ATOMS: atom_id res chain seq x y z
N MET A 1 -26.69 -33.80 -0.55
CA MET A 1 -26.30 -32.79 -1.56
C MET A 1 -25.37 -31.81 -0.88
N SER A 2 -24.04 -31.94 -1.07
CA SER A 2 -23.06 -31.04 -0.46
C SER A 2 -22.95 -29.76 -1.27
N SER A 3 -23.33 -28.62 -0.69
CA SER A 3 -23.07 -27.32 -1.29
C SER A 3 -21.66 -26.88 -0.90
N LEU A 4 -20.74 -26.82 -1.88
CA LEU A 4 -19.44 -26.18 -1.74
C LEU A 4 -19.67 -24.66 -1.81
N THR A 5 -19.56 -23.99 -0.67
CA THR A 5 -19.61 -22.52 -0.60
C THR A 5 -18.34 -21.97 -1.27
N ALA A 6 -18.41 -21.70 -2.57
CA ALA A 6 -17.36 -20.95 -3.26
C ALA A 6 -17.39 -19.51 -2.73
N TYR A 7 -16.41 -19.13 -1.92
CA TYR A 7 -16.23 -17.76 -1.47
C TYR A 7 -15.48 -17.00 -2.56
N GLU A 8 -16.18 -16.15 -3.30
CA GLU A 8 -15.57 -15.32 -4.33
C GLU A 8 -14.76 -14.21 -3.67
N VAL A 9 -13.42 -14.31 -3.74
CA VAL A 9 -12.52 -13.25 -3.28
C VAL A 9 -12.66 -12.07 -4.23
N ARG A 10 -13.56 -11.14 -3.91
CA ARG A 10 -13.69 -9.89 -4.67
C ARG A 10 -12.37 -9.11 -4.59
N PRO A 11 -11.82 -8.64 -5.71
CA PRO A 11 -10.67 -7.76 -5.68
C PRO A 11 -11.03 -6.50 -4.88
N LEU A 12 -10.13 -6.07 -3.99
CA LEU A 12 -10.31 -4.82 -3.26
C LEU A 12 -10.45 -3.66 -4.27
N ASP A 13 -11.48 -2.83 -4.09
CA ASP A 13 -11.55 -1.54 -4.74
C ASP A 13 -10.46 -0.60 -4.19
N ASP A 14 -10.24 0.53 -4.84
CA ASP A 14 -9.15 1.45 -4.48
C ASP A 14 -9.36 2.09 -3.10
N GLU A 15 -10.61 2.21 -2.65
CA GLU A 15 -10.93 2.70 -1.31
C GLU A 15 -10.53 1.68 -0.24
N ALA A 16 -10.86 0.42 -0.45
CA ALA A 16 -10.51 -0.67 0.45
C ALA A 16 -9.00 -0.92 0.46
N LYS A 17 -8.31 -0.78 -0.68
CA LYS A 17 -6.84 -0.75 -0.72
C LYS A 17 -6.28 0.42 0.07
N SER A 18 -6.83 1.64 -0.09
CA SER A 18 -6.38 2.80 0.67
C SER A 18 -6.51 2.58 2.17
N ARG A 19 -7.64 2.04 2.64
CA ARG A 19 -7.85 1.72 4.05
C ARG A 19 -6.87 0.66 4.55
N LEU A 20 -6.65 -0.39 3.77
CA LEU A 20 -5.68 -1.44 4.10
C LEU A 20 -4.27 -0.85 4.23
N LEU A 21 -3.82 -0.06 3.26
CA LEU A 21 -2.48 0.52 3.25
C LEU A 21 -2.27 1.47 4.41
N ARG A 22 -3.25 2.33 4.73
CA ARG A 22 -3.17 3.20 5.92
C ARG A 22 -3.02 2.39 7.21
N ARG A 23 -3.77 1.30 7.33
CA ARG A 23 -3.72 0.45 8.50
C ARG A 23 -2.33 -0.17 8.66
N VAL A 24 -1.84 -0.84 7.61
CA VAL A 24 -0.54 -1.52 7.66
C VAL A 24 0.60 -0.51 7.85
N ALA A 25 0.53 0.66 7.19
CA ALA A 25 1.49 1.74 7.40
C ALA A 25 1.52 2.20 8.86
N LYS A 26 0.34 2.43 9.46
CA LYS A 26 0.23 2.84 10.86
C LYS A 26 0.78 1.79 11.83
N GLU A 27 0.54 0.50 11.55
CA GLU A 27 1.12 -0.61 12.34
C GLU A 27 2.65 -0.61 12.30
N ARG A 28 3.26 -0.03 11.25
CA ARG A 28 4.72 0.18 11.10
C ARG A 28 5.22 1.54 11.57
N GLY A 29 4.33 2.40 12.10
CA GLY A 29 4.69 3.77 12.50
C GLY A 29 4.82 4.75 11.33
N LEU A 30 4.41 4.37 10.12
CA LEU A 30 4.37 5.23 8.95
C LEU A 30 3.03 5.97 8.86
N GLU A 31 3.09 7.24 8.46
CA GLU A 31 1.91 8.03 8.11
C GLU A 31 1.84 8.26 6.60
N LEU A 32 0.73 7.82 5.99
CA LEU A 32 0.46 8.01 4.57
C LEU A 32 -0.66 9.04 4.38
N SER A 33 -0.33 10.15 3.72
CA SER A 33 -1.31 11.17 3.34
C SER A 33 -2.16 10.72 2.15
N ASP A 34 -3.32 11.36 2.00
CA ASP A 34 -4.26 11.11 0.89
C ASP A 34 -3.60 11.34 -0.46
N ALA A 35 -2.74 12.35 -0.56
CA ALA A 35 -1.99 12.65 -1.77
C ALA A 35 -1.00 11.54 -2.14
N VAL A 36 -0.29 10.98 -1.14
CA VAL A 36 0.65 9.86 -1.35
C VAL A 36 -0.10 8.61 -1.80
N LEU A 37 -1.21 8.27 -1.12
CA LEU A 37 -2.03 7.11 -1.48
C LEU A 37 -2.67 7.25 -2.85
N GLY A 38 -3.24 8.42 -3.16
CA GLY A 38 -3.81 8.70 -4.47
C GLY A 38 -2.77 8.61 -5.58
N TYR A 39 -1.58 9.18 -5.37
CA TYR A 39 -0.47 9.08 -6.31
C TYR A 39 -0.04 7.63 -6.53
N TRP A 40 0.16 6.88 -5.45
CA TRP A 40 0.63 5.49 -5.52
C TRP A 40 -0.41 4.56 -6.16
N LEU A 41 -1.67 4.64 -5.74
CA LEU A 41 -2.75 3.82 -6.29
C LEU A 41 -3.06 4.14 -7.76
N SER A 42 -2.90 5.41 -8.20
CA SER A 42 -3.05 5.77 -9.62
C SER A 42 -2.06 5.07 -10.55
N ARG A 43 -0.92 4.61 -10.01
CA ARG A 43 0.17 3.93 -10.74
C ARG A 43 0.29 2.45 -10.38
N SER A 44 -0.43 1.98 -9.37
CA SER A 44 -0.34 0.59 -8.92
C SER A 44 -1.14 -0.33 -9.83
N HIS A 45 -0.42 -1.03 -10.72
CA HIS A 45 -0.98 -2.08 -11.55
C HIS A 45 -1.14 -3.37 -10.73
N ARG A 46 -2.19 -3.41 -9.92
CA ARG A 46 -2.96 -4.61 -9.53
C ARG A 46 -2.17 -5.74 -8.84
N SER A 47 -1.94 -5.61 -7.54
CA SER A 47 -2.23 -6.65 -6.54
C SER A 47 -2.02 -6.08 -5.14
N VAL A 48 -2.78 -6.55 -4.16
CA VAL A 48 -2.56 -6.20 -2.75
C VAL A 48 -1.18 -6.66 -2.28
N ARG A 49 -0.72 -7.81 -2.76
CA ARG A 49 0.61 -8.34 -2.46
C ARG A 49 1.70 -7.34 -2.83
N ARG A 50 1.71 -6.87 -4.08
CA ARG A 50 2.70 -5.88 -4.54
C ARG A 50 2.64 -4.59 -3.73
N LEU A 51 1.44 -4.14 -3.35
CA LEU A 51 1.29 -2.96 -2.51
C LEU A 51 1.89 -3.15 -1.10
N LEU A 52 1.89 -4.37 -0.56
CA LEU A 52 2.53 -4.66 0.71
C LEU A 52 4.06 -4.76 0.56
N ASP A 53 4.55 -5.36 -0.52
CA ASP A 53 5.99 -5.43 -0.81
C ASP A 53 6.59 -4.02 -1.02
N ASP A 54 5.88 -3.17 -1.77
CA ASP A 54 6.20 -1.74 -1.94
C ASP A 54 6.22 -1.02 -0.57
N LEU A 55 5.32 -1.37 0.36
CA LEU A 55 5.28 -0.78 1.70
C LEU A 55 6.51 -1.18 2.53
N ASP A 56 7.06 -2.38 2.34
CA ASP A 56 8.32 -2.81 2.99
C ASP A 56 9.49 -1.95 2.48
N ALA A 57 9.54 -1.67 1.18
CA ALA A 57 10.57 -0.80 0.60
C ALA A 57 10.45 0.65 1.10
N ILE A 58 9.23 1.18 1.15
CA ILE A 58 8.94 2.53 1.67
C ILE A 58 9.35 2.64 3.14
N ASP A 59 9.06 1.63 3.96
CA ASP A 59 9.41 1.61 5.38
C ASP A 59 10.93 1.65 5.60
N ALA A 60 11.67 0.82 4.86
CA ALA A 60 13.13 0.79 4.92
C ALA A 60 13.75 2.13 4.51
N GLU A 61 13.23 2.76 3.46
CA GLU A 61 13.72 4.07 2.99
C GLU A 61 13.33 5.21 3.95
N ALA A 62 12.12 5.21 4.48
CA ALA A 62 11.66 6.18 5.47
C ALA A 62 12.51 6.12 6.76
N LEU A 63 12.83 4.92 7.23
CA LEU A 63 13.71 4.69 8.36
C LEU A 63 15.13 5.20 8.07
N ARG A 64 15.67 4.88 6.89
CA ARG A 64 17.02 5.31 6.47
C ARG A 64 17.13 6.83 6.34
N ALA A 65 16.11 7.46 5.76
CA ALA A 65 16.07 8.91 5.55
C ALA A 65 15.66 9.69 6.81
N GLN A 66 15.10 9.03 7.83
CA GLN A 66 14.49 9.64 9.01
C GLN A 66 13.43 10.70 8.64
N ARG A 67 12.59 10.39 7.64
CA ARG A 67 11.63 11.33 7.06
C ARG A 67 10.24 10.73 6.95
N ILE A 68 9.25 11.63 7.00
CA ILE A 68 7.85 11.31 6.73
C ILE A 68 7.71 10.84 5.27
N VAL A 69 6.80 9.89 5.04
CA VAL A 69 6.52 9.40 3.69
C VAL A 69 5.91 10.53 2.84
N THR A 70 6.57 10.85 1.73
CA THR A 70 6.16 11.85 0.75
C THR A 70 6.23 11.27 -0.66
N ILE A 71 5.66 11.95 -1.65
CA ILE A 71 5.73 11.49 -3.05
C ILE A 71 7.19 11.34 -3.53
N PRO A 72 8.13 12.27 -3.25
CA PRO A 72 9.54 12.07 -3.59
C PRO A 72 10.15 10.82 -2.93
N LEU A 73 9.91 10.60 -1.63
CA LEU A 73 10.41 9.42 -0.94
C LEU A 73 9.85 8.13 -1.54
N LEU A 74 8.57 8.13 -1.90
CA LEU A 74 7.94 6.99 -2.55
C LEU A 74 8.57 6.68 -3.91
N LYS A 75 9.00 7.71 -4.66
CA LYS A 75 9.75 7.51 -5.90
C LYS A 75 11.13 6.93 -5.64
N ASP A 76 11.85 7.47 -4.66
CA ASP A 76 13.18 6.98 -4.29
C ASP A 76 13.13 5.51 -3.84
N ALA A 77 12.13 5.15 -3.04
CA ALA A 77 11.94 3.80 -2.52
C ALA A 77 11.53 2.78 -3.60
N LEU A 78 10.68 3.17 -4.55
CA LEU A 78 10.13 2.27 -5.57
C LEU A 78 10.88 2.34 -6.92
N GLY A 79 11.88 3.22 -7.06
CA GLY A 79 12.62 3.45 -8.29
C GLY A 79 11.78 4.02 -9.43
N LEU A 80 10.84 4.93 -9.12
CA LEU A 80 9.86 5.54 -10.05
C LEU A 80 10.26 6.93 -10.58
#